data_AF-A0A0M2F0I1-F1
#
_entry.id   AF-A0A0M2F0I1-F1
#
_cell.length_a   1.000
_cell.length_b   1.000
_cell.length_c   1.000
_cell.angle_alpha   90.00
_cell.angle_beta   90.00
_cell.angle_gamma   90.00
#
_symmetry.space_group_name_H-M   'P 1'
#
loop_
_entity.id
_entity.type
_entity.pdbx_description
1 polymer ?
#
loop_
_entity_poly.entity_id
_entity_poly.type
_entity_poly.pdbx_seq_one_letter_code
_entity_poly.pdbx_strand_id
1 'polypeptide(L)' 'MMGEQQETRHSVIKNERAVVSPICLMHSGVGTRRYTFIWGMVGENHVFGDMDRVKVSELR' A
#
# COMPACT_ATOMS: atom_id res chain seq x y z
N MET A 1 2.32 4.99 -2.73
CA MET A 1 1.47 4.58 -3.86
C MET A 1 0.31 3.76 -3.34
N MET A 2 -0.88 4.09 -3.81
CA MET A 2 -2.13 3.38 -3.53
C MET A 2 -3.02 3.46 -4.77
N GLY A 3 -4.07 2.65 -4.85
CA GLY A 3 -5.04 2.67 -5.95
C GLY A 3 -5.14 1.33 -6.67
N GLU A 4 -5.80 1.33 -7.83
CA GLU A 4 -5.81 0.19 -8.74
C GLU A 4 -4.56 0.16 -9.60
N GLN A 5 -4.16 -1.04 -10.05
CA GLN A 5 -2.89 -1.32 -10.73
C GLN A 5 -2.61 -0.36 -11.90
N GLN A 6 -3.67 0.03 -12.60
CA GLN A 6 -3.64 0.91 -13.77
C GLN A 6 -3.98 2.38 -13.49
N GLU A 7 -4.31 2.71 -12.24
CA GLU A 7 -4.64 4.07 -11.78
C GLU A 7 -3.96 4.36 -10.43
N THR A 8 -2.63 4.29 -10.40
CA THR A 8 -1.91 4.58 -9.16
C THR A 8 -2.03 6.06 -8.79
N ARG A 9 -2.20 6.31 -7.49
CA ARG A 9 -2.10 7.63 -6.88
C ARG A 9 -1.05 7.61 -5.76
N HIS A 10 -0.58 8.79 -5.40
CA HIS A 10 0.33 8.94 -4.28
C HIS A 10 -0.09 10.11 -3.39
N SER A 11 0.25 10.00 -2.11
CA SER A 11 0.09 11.06 -1.13
C SER A 11 1.44 11.32 -0.49
N VAL A 12 1.78 12.59 -0.32
CA VAL A 12 3.00 12.99 0.39
C VAL A 12 2.70 12.96 1.89
N ILE A 13 3.40 12.09 2.60
CA ILE A 13 3.17 11.83 4.03
C ILE A 13 4.35 12.34 4.83
N LYS A 14 4.08 13.04 5.94
CA LYS A 14 5.09 13.49 6.92
C LYS A 14 5.21 12.49 8.07
N ASN A 15 6.20 12.70 8.95
CA ASN A 15 6.42 11.88 10.13
C ASN A 15 5.13 11.67 10.95
N GLU A 16 4.94 10.45 11.46
CA GLU A 16 3.85 10.06 12.38
C GLU A 16 2.43 10.33 11.86
N ARG A 17 2.23 10.17 10.56
CA ARG A 17 0.90 10.19 9.95
C ARG A 17 0.47 8.79 9.54
N ALA A 18 -0.82 8.52 9.71
CA ALA A 18 -1.46 7.30 9.24
C ALA A 18 -2.15 7.55 7.90
N VAL A 19 -2.21 6.50 7.08
CA VAL A 19 -2.96 6.47 5.84
C VAL A 19 -3.86 5.24 5.87
N VAL A 20 -5.13 5.43 5.56
CA VAL A 20 -6.09 4.32 5.40
C VAL A 20 -6.10 3.93 3.94
N SER A 21 -5.88 2.64 3.67
CA SER A 21 -6.06 2.08 2.33
C SER A 21 -7.45 1.42 2.27
N PRO A 22 -8.35 1.87 1.38
CA PRO A 22 -9.60 1.17 1.09
C PRO A 22 -9.36 -0.26 0.61
N ILE A 23 -10.41 -1.10 0.67
CA ILE A 23 -10.32 -2.55 0.45
C ILE A 23 -9.67 -2.90 -0.91
N CYS A 24 -8.83 -3.94 -0.90
CA CYS A 24 -8.16 -4.54 -2.06
C CYS A 24 -7.40 -3.58 -2.99
N LEU A 25 -7.04 -2.39 -2.51
CA LEU A 25 -6.10 -1.52 -3.22
C LEU A 25 -4.68 -1.89 -2.84
N MET A 26 -3.75 -1.74 -3.79
CA MET A 26 -2.35 -1.89 -3.46
C MET A 26 -1.91 -0.81 -2.47
N HIS A 27 -0.92 -1.12 -1.64
CA HIS A 27 -0.32 -0.17 -0.72
C HIS A 27 1.22 -0.32 -0.74
N SER A 28 1.92 0.72 -1.17
CA SER A 28 3.38 0.73 -1.25
C SER A 28 3.91 2.10 -0.87
N GLY A 29 5.11 2.18 -0.30
CA GLY A 29 5.70 3.43 0.19
C GLY A 29 7.14 3.59 -0.26
N VAL A 30 7.55 4.84 -0.52
CA VAL A 30 8.95 5.21 -0.75
C VAL A 30 9.25 6.47 0.04
N GLY A 31 10.37 6.47 0.75
CA GLY A 31 10.83 7.59 1.56
C GLY A 31 12.00 8.31 0.91
N THR A 32 12.11 9.61 1.16
CA THR A 32 13.29 10.41 0.77
C THR A 32 14.49 10.20 1.71
N ARG A 33 14.26 9.53 2.85
CA ARG A 33 15.24 9.11 3.87
C ARG A 33 14.79 7.80 4.48
N ARG A 34 15.60 7.22 5.38
CA ARG A 34 15.17 6.08 6.22
C ARG A 34 13.92 6.44 7.02
N TYR A 35 12.98 5.52 7.07
CA TYR A 35 11.73 5.63 7.81
C TYR A 35 11.34 4.26 8.37
N THR A 36 10.47 4.27 9.38
CA THR A 36 9.82 3.09 9.94
C THR A 36 8.32 3.31 9.85
N PHE A 37 7.55 2.24 9.66
CA PHE A 37 6.09 2.30 9.68
C PHE A 37 5.53 1.06 10.35
N ILE A 38 4.29 1.18 10.82
CA ILE A 38 3.50 0.09 11.38
C ILE A 38 2.33 -0.14 10.42
N TRP A 39 2.03 -1.41 10.13
CA TRP A 39 0.87 -1.79 9.33
C TRP A 39 -0.05 -2.69 10.14
N GLY A 40 -1.34 -2.60 9.86
CA GLY A 40 -2.37 -3.48 10.41
C GLY A 40 -3.42 -3.73 9.35
N MET A 41 -3.91 -4.97 9.28
CA MET A 41 -4.99 -5.36 8.37
C MET A 41 -6.07 -6.09 9.15
N VAL A 42 -7.30 -5.95 8.67
CA VAL A 42 -8.48 -6.66 9.15
C VAL A 42 -9.31 -7.06 7.93
N GLY A 43 -9.96 -8.20 7.98
CA GLY A 43 -10.75 -8.73 6.87
C GLY A 43 -11.42 -10.05 7.26
N GLU A 44 -11.98 -10.74 6.27
CA GLU A 44 -12.72 -11.98 6.47
C GLU A 44 -11.82 -13.19 6.82
N ASN A 45 -10.54 -13.13 6.44
CA ASN A 45 -9.58 -14.20 6.71
C ASN A 45 -8.20 -13.65 7.11
N HIS A 46 -7.34 -14.52 7.66
CA HIS A 46 -5.94 -14.23 7.99
C HIS A 46 -4.97 -15.01 7.07
N VAL A 47 -5.39 -15.32 5.85
CA VAL A 47 -4.59 -16.06 4.87
C VAL A 47 -3.72 -15.06 4.12
N PHE A 48 -2.53 -14.77 4.65
CA PHE A 48 -1.62 -13.77 4.05
C PHE A 48 -1.14 -14.12 2.63
N GLY A 49 -1.33 -15.35 2.16
CA GLY A 49 -1.04 -15.76 0.78
C GLY A 49 -2.17 -15.46 -0.21
N ASP A 50 -3.36 -15.14 0.29
CA ASP A 50 -4.55 -14.80 -0.49
C ASP A 50 -4.45 -13.33 -0.94
N MET A 51 -3.57 -13.10 -1.91
CA MET A 51 -3.26 -11.77 -2.44
C MET A 51 -2.96 -11.84 -3.94
N ASP A 52 -3.40 -10.83 -4.67
CA ASP A 52 -3.00 -10.63 -6.06
C ASP A 52 -1.61 -10.02 -6.14
N ARG A 53 -0.66 -10.79 -6.70
CA ARG A 53 0.71 -10.32 -6.92
C ARG A 53 0.80 -9.54 -8.21
N VAL A 54 1.45 -8.37 -8.14
CA VAL A 54 1.61 -7.45 -9.26
C VAL A 54 3.09 -7.16 -9.45
N LYS A 55 3.59 -7.20 -10.69
CA LYS A 55 4.96 -6.77 -10.98
C LYS A 55 4.98 -5.24 -11.09
N VAL A 56 6.04 -4.62 -10.59
CA VAL A 56 6.21 -3.16 -10.70
C VAL A 56 6.20 -2.68 -12.15
N SER A 57 6.69 -3.52 -13.08
CA SER A 57 6.67 -3.26 -14.53
C SER A 57 5.27 -3.17 -15.15
N GLU A 58 4.24 -3.59 -14.42
CA GLU A 58 2.83 -3.63 -14.89
C GLU A 58 2.00 -2.45 -14.30
N LEU A 59 2.58 -1.64 -13.42
CA LEU A 59 1.92 -0.51 -12.77
C LEU A 59 1.88 0.75 -13.67
N ARG A 60 0.84 1.57 -13.50
CA ARG A 60 0.66 2.83 -14.24
C ARG A 60 0.27 4.02 -13.37
#